data_AF-A0A945YEM4-F1
#
_entry.id   AF-A0A945YEM4-F1
#
_cell.length_a   1.000
_cell.length_b   1.000
_cell.length_c   1.000
_cell.angle_alpha   90.00
_cell.angle_beta   90.00
_cell.angle_gamma   90.00
#
_symmetry.space_group_name_H-M   'P 1'
#
loop_
_entity.id
_entity.type
_entity.pdbx_description
1 polymer ?
#
loop_
_entity_poly.entity_id
_entity_poly.type
_entity_poly.pdbx_seq_one_letter_code
_entity_poly.pdbx_strand_id
1 'polypeptide(L)'
;MKAQSTETDRIFVWGFNPDIYRYTDRLPASRFIYCTFQTGMIPLTNVDPARSTEYAVVDDSLETLLTDLKQNRPKFFVDSSAGPHRFFGKYPLRKFPQLDEWLHDNYVELEAQRWGLQGFRLYIRAHETINDRGEYSLDDPRGQLLLFGTDRLAPGLNRIGVGMLNTTSNSLTRLGLSLNGKIVTATSFLPLENTSIGVSLDLPPDTKDAILRPLVQFDGEGWLEGPDLKLPVVSAVTTPEQKVEIAIPVIEENVEALGIRALFGARADETDGRRVFSLHAPAVLSYSTPAGIEKVTGRFGLPPGAYAPDNPAPSDGAEFIIRHVTQQGESTELFRRLIQPLRNSVDAGEHAFAVDLPLTAEGDALELEITAGPAGVASSDWTYWADLKLQSSP
;
A
#
# COMPACT_ATOMS: atom_id res chain seq x y z
N MET A 1 -15.23 15.73 1.05
CA MET A 1 -14.72 16.56 -0.07
C MET A 1 -15.36 17.95 -0.14
N LYS A 2 -16.66 18.12 -0.51
CA LYS A 2 -17.30 19.45 -0.63
C LYS A 2 -17.12 20.33 0.62
N ALA A 3 -17.48 19.79 1.78
CA ALA A 3 -17.30 20.47 3.08
C ALA A 3 -15.83 20.65 3.50
N GLN A 4 -14.88 20.10 2.76
CA GLN A 4 -13.45 20.01 3.06
C GLN A 4 -12.59 20.76 2.02
N SER A 5 -13.20 21.59 1.19
CA SER A 5 -12.57 22.34 0.09
C SER A 5 -13.29 23.65 -0.18
N THR A 6 -12.62 24.59 -0.84
CA THR A 6 -13.22 25.82 -1.38
C THR A 6 -13.67 25.62 -2.83
N GLU A 7 -14.43 26.55 -3.39
CA GLU A 7 -14.90 26.48 -4.79
C GLU A 7 -13.75 26.54 -5.81
N THR A 8 -12.61 27.12 -5.44
CA THR A 8 -11.41 27.20 -6.28
C THR A 8 -10.55 25.94 -6.22
N ASP A 9 -10.74 25.11 -5.20
CA ASP A 9 -10.04 23.83 -5.10
C ASP A 9 -10.50 22.91 -6.24
N ARG A 10 -9.52 22.25 -6.86
CA ARG A 10 -9.77 21.22 -7.87
C ARG A 10 -9.69 19.85 -7.24
N ILE A 11 -10.40 18.89 -7.82
CA ILE A 11 -10.26 17.48 -7.47
C ILE A 11 -9.92 16.68 -8.72
N PHE A 12 -9.40 15.48 -8.54
CA PHE A 12 -9.22 14.52 -9.62
C PHE A 12 -9.82 13.18 -9.24
N VAL A 13 -10.37 12.48 -10.23
CA VAL A 13 -10.98 11.16 -10.08
C VAL A 13 -10.34 10.21 -11.06
N TRP A 14 -9.50 9.30 -10.56
CA TRP A 14 -9.03 8.14 -11.30
C TRP A 14 -10.17 7.13 -11.41
N GLY A 15 -10.88 7.16 -12.54
CA GLY A 15 -12.12 6.41 -12.65
C GLY A 15 -12.99 6.71 -13.86
N PHE A 16 -14.17 6.10 -13.81
CA PHE A 16 -15.32 6.42 -14.67
C PHE A 16 -16.45 7.06 -13.84
N ASN A 17 -16.10 7.95 -12.90
CA ASN A 17 -17.01 8.56 -11.93
C ASN A 17 -17.09 10.11 -12.02
N PRO A 18 -17.50 10.69 -13.18
CA PRO A 18 -17.56 12.15 -13.35
C PRO A 18 -18.63 12.81 -12.48
N ASP A 19 -19.61 12.05 -11.99
CA ASP A 19 -20.64 12.49 -11.07
C ASP A 19 -20.07 13.00 -9.73
N ILE A 20 -18.87 12.55 -9.33
CA ILE A 20 -18.20 13.06 -8.14
C ILE A 20 -17.92 14.57 -8.27
N TYR A 21 -17.53 15.07 -9.45
CA TYR A 21 -17.35 16.51 -9.68
C TYR A 21 -18.66 17.27 -9.45
N ARG A 22 -19.77 16.71 -9.94
CA ARG A 22 -21.10 17.30 -9.79
C ARG A 22 -21.59 17.32 -8.35
N TYR A 23 -21.35 16.25 -7.58
CA TYR A 23 -21.78 16.17 -6.18
C TYR A 23 -20.89 16.99 -5.24
N THR A 24 -19.64 17.21 -5.63
CA THR A 24 -18.70 18.02 -4.84
C THR A 24 -18.75 19.51 -5.18
N ASP A 25 -19.37 19.87 -6.31
CA ASP A 25 -19.28 21.20 -6.91
C ASP A 25 -17.82 21.67 -7.04
N ARG A 26 -16.94 20.77 -7.52
CA ARG A 26 -15.51 21.05 -7.74
C ARG A 26 -15.12 20.84 -9.18
N LEU A 27 -14.27 21.73 -9.68
CA LEU A 27 -13.71 21.62 -11.01
C LEU A 27 -12.70 20.47 -11.09
N PRO A 28 -12.59 19.79 -12.24
CA PRO A 28 -11.57 18.78 -12.43
C PRO A 28 -10.17 19.40 -12.48
N ALA A 29 -9.18 18.68 -11.99
CA ALA A 29 -7.76 19.05 -12.06
C ALA A 29 -7.08 18.65 -13.37
N SER A 30 -7.82 18.04 -14.29
CA SER A 30 -7.36 17.72 -15.63
C SER A 30 -8.48 17.90 -16.64
N ARG A 31 -8.11 18.01 -17.92
CA ARG A 31 -9.05 17.90 -19.04
C ARG A 31 -9.76 16.54 -19.13
N PHE A 32 -9.19 15.50 -18.50
CA PHE A 32 -9.79 14.16 -18.47
C PHE A 32 -10.79 14.04 -17.31
N ILE A 33 -12.08 14.13 -17.64
CA ILE A 33 -13.18 13.94 -16.68
C ILE A 33 -13.51 12.45 -16.41
N TYR A 34 -12.93 11.55 -17.20
CA TYR A 34 -12.89 10.11 -17.00
C TYR A 34 -11.59 9.55 -17.60
N CYS A 35 -11.09 8.45 -17.02
CA CYS A 35 -9.76 7.92 -17.34
C CYS A 35 -9.76 6.77 -18.37
N THR A 36 -10.77 6.74 -19.25
CA THR A 36 -10.87 5.74 -20.33
C THR A 36 -9.80 5.89 -21.39
N PHE A 37 -9.28 7.12 -21.60
CA PHE A 37 -8.22 7.40 -22.56
C PHE A 37 -6.89 6.78 -22.15
N GLN A 38 -6.55 6.89 -20.86
CA GLN A 38 -5.32 6.34 -20.28
C GLN A 38 -5.39 4.81 -20.18
N THR A 39 -6.59 4.27 -19.95
CA THR A 39 -6.78 2.84 -19.69
C THR A 39 -7.16 2.04 -20.93
N GLY A 40 -7.62 2.70 -22.00
CA GLY A 40 -8.23 2.07 -23.17
C GLY A 40 -9.59 1.40 -22.89
N MET A 41 -10.17 1.65 -21.70
CA MET A 41 -11.47 1.11 -21.34
C MET A 41 -12.57 1.73 -22.21
N ILE A 42 -13.34 0.88 -22.89
CA ILE A 42 -14.54 1.26 -23.63
C ILE A 42 -15.74 0.70 -22.84
N PRO A 43 -16.56 1.57 -22.22
CA PRO A 43 -17.68 1.14 -21.40
C PRO A 43 -18.55 0.11 -22.12
N LEU A 44 -18.94 -0.93 -21.38
CA LEU A 44 -19.79 -2.04 -21.87
C LEU A 44 -19.20 -2.87 -23.02
N THR A 45 -17.96 -2.62 -23.45
CA THR A 45 -17.38 -3.28 -24.62
C THR A 45 -16.20 -4.19 -24.26
N ASN A 46 -15.25 -3.71 -23.47
CA ASN A 46 -14.02 -4.44 -23.10
C ASN A 46 -13.79 -4.47 -21.57
N VAL A 47 -14.89 -4.53 -20.82
CA VAL A 47 -14.90 -4.46 -19.35
C VAL A 47 -14.51 -5.77 -18.65
N ASP A 48 -14.42 -6.88 -19.39
CA ASP A 48 -13.91 -8.16 -18.87
C ASP A 48 -12.49 -7.99 -18.31
N PRO A 49 -12.23 -8.32 -17.02
CA PRO A 49 -10.91 -8.22 -16.42
C PRO A 49 -9.79 -8.95 -17.17
N ALA A 50 -10.09 -10.06 -17.87
CA ALA A 50 -9.10 -10.87 -18.58
C ALA A 50 -8.72 -10.30 -19.96
N ARG A 51 -9.51 -9.36 -20.50
CA ARG A 51 -9.28 -8.81 -21.85
C ARG A 51 -8.33 -7.61 -21.80
N SER A 52 -7.24 -7.62 -22.58
CA SER A 52 -6.38 -6.43 -22.72
C SER A 52 -7.16 -5.25 -23.34
N THR A 53 -6.83 -4.05 -22.90
CA THR A 53 -7.38 -2.79 -23.43
C THR A 53 -6.32 -1.86 -24.03
N GLU A 54 -5.07 -2.32 -24.11
CA GLU A 54 -3.94 -1.54 -24.64
C GLU A 54 -4.18 -1.02 -26.05
N TYR A 55 -4.86 -1.79 -26.89
CA TYR A 55 -5.20 -1.42 -28.27
C TYR A 55 -6.05 -0.15 -28.41
N ALA A 56 -6.67 0.32 -27.32
CA ALA A 56 -7.55 1.48 -27.29
C ALA A 56 -7.02 2.60 -26.39
N VAL A 57 -5.82 2.46 -25.82
CA VAL A 57 -5.14 3.54 -25.10
C VAL A 57 -4.86 4.66 -26.09
N VAL A 58 -5.13 5.90 -25.69
CA VAL A 58 -4.83 7.07 -26.51
C VAL A 58 -3.41 7.54 -26.23
N ASP A 59 -2.64 7.70 -27.29
CA ASP A 59 -1.26 8.18 -27.26
C ASP A 59 -1.14 9.47 -26.45
N ASP A 60 -0.05 9.58 -25.69
CA ASP A 60 0.30 10.73 -24.82
C ASP A 60 -0.73 11.11 -23.74
N SER A 61 -1.81 10.34 -23.58
CA SER A 61 -2.91 10.69 -22.67
C SER A 61 -2.50 10.61 -21.19
N LEU A 62 -1.60 9.71 -20.82
CA LEU A 62 -1.07 9.60 -19.45
C LEU A 62 -0.09 10.74 -19.14
N GLU A 63 0.81 11.07 -20.07
CA GLU A 63 1.73 12.20 -19.92
C GLU A 63 0.99 13.54 -19.83
N THR A 64 -0.02 13.71 -20.69
CA THR A 64 -0.90 14.90 -20.66
C THR A 64 -1.64 14.98 -19.33
N LEU A 65 -2.13 13.86 -18.81
CA LEU A 65 -2.78 13.80 -17.50
C LEU A 65 -1.81 14.22 -16.39
N LEU A 66 -0.60 13.65 -16.36
CA LEU A 66 0.42 13.99 -15.37
C LEU A 66 0.81 15.47 -15.42
N THR A 67 0.90 16.04 -16.62
CA THR A 67 1.16 17.48 -16.81
C THR A 67 0.05 18.33 -16.18
N ASP A 68 -1.22 18.01 -16.48
CA ASP A 68 -2.36 18.72 -15.89
C ASP A 68 -2.36 18.59 -14.35
N LEU A 69 -2.09 17.40 -13.81
CA LEU A 69 -2.07 17.13 -12.37
C LEU A 69 -0.96 17.87 -11.63
N LYS A 70 0.26 17.89 -12.21
CA LYS A 70 1.41 18.65 -11.68
C LYS A 70 1.13 20.16 -11.68
N GLN A 71 0.48 20.67 -12.73
CA GLN A 71 0.14 22.09 -12.83
C GLN A 71 -0.99 22.49 -11.88
N ASN A 72 -2.09 21.73 -11.87
CA ASN A 72 -3.30 22.10 -11.16
C ASN A 72 -3.30 21.69 -9.68
N ARG A 73 -2.45 20.72 -9.29
CA ARG A 73 -2.27 20.21 -7.92
C ARG A 73 -3.61 20.03 -7.19
N PRO A 74 -4.43 19.03 -7.55
CA PRO A 74 -5.73 18.85 -6.92
C PRO A 74 -5.63 18.82 -5.39
N LYS A 75 -6.67 19.30 -4.70
CA LYS A 75 -6.75 19.13 -3.24
C LYS A 75 -7.03 17.67 -2.87
N PHE A 76 -7.94 17.05 -3.63
CA PHE A 76 -8.31 15.65 -3.45
C PHE A 76 -8.06 14.85 -4.72
N PHE A 77 -7.53 13.65 -4.56
CA PHE A 77 -7.43 12.64 -5.59
C PHE A 77 -8.29 11.45 -5.14
N VAL A 78 -9.24 11.05 -5.98
CA VAL A 78 -10.14 9.93 -5.71
C VAL A 78 -9.75 8.78 -6.61
N ASP A 79 -9.37 7.66 -6.02
CA ASP A 79 -9.15 6.42 -6.73
C ASP A 79 -10.38 5.52 -6.60
N SER A 80 -11.04 5.25 -7.73
CA SER A 80 -12.21 4.36 -7.80
C SER A 80 -11.85 2.91 -8.12
N SER A 81 -10.58 2.62 -8.39
CA SER A 81 -10.10 1.27 -8.72
C SER A 81 -9.97 0.35 -7.50
N ALA A 82 -10.10 0.90 -6.29
CA ALA A 82 -10.13 0.11 -5.06
C ALA A 82 -11.40 -0.75 -4.91
N GLY A 83 -12.43 -0.50 -5.72
CA GLY A 83 -13.66 -1.27 -5.74
C GLY A 83 -14.11 -1.58 -7.16
N PRO A 84 -15.20 -2.35 -7.33
CA PRO A 84 -15.72 -2.72 -8.65
C PRO A 84 -16.48 -1.56 -9.34
N HIS A 85 -16.27 -0.31 -8.93
CA HIS A 85 -17.03 0.85 -9.41
C HIS A 85 -16.88 1.02 -10.91
N ARG A 86 -17.98 0.80 -11.64
CA ARG A 86 -18.04 0.96 -13.10
C ARG A 86 -16.85 0.30 -13.81
N PHE A 87 -16.50 -0.91 -13.35
CA PHE A 87 -15.45 -1.77 -13.90
C PHE A 87 -14.01 -1.23 -13.74
N PHE A 88 -13.82 -0.16 -12.96
CA PHE A 88 -12.50 0.46 -12.81
C PHE A 88 -11.53 -0.31 -11.90
N GLY A 89 -12.01 -1.30 -11.15
CA GLY A 89 -11.14 -2.24 -10.41
C GLY A 89 -10.13 -2.99 -11.29
N LYS A 90 -10.35 -3.03 -12.61
CA LYS A 90 -9.40 -3.55 -13.61
C LYS A 90 -8.14 -2.70 -13.76
N TYR A 91 -8.19 -1.42 -13.36
CA TYR A 91 -7.17 -0.40 -13.59
C TYR A 91 -6.65 0.21 -12.27
N PRO A 92 -6.09 -0.60 -11.37
CA PRO A 92 -5.45 -0.06 -10.19
C PRO A 92 -4.29 0.87 -10.55
N LEU A 93 -4.09 1.94 -9.76
CA LEU A 93 -3.05 2.96 -10.00
C LEU A 93 -1.67 2.38 -10.26
N ARG A 94 -1.29 1.28 -9.59
CA ARG A 94 -0.02 0.56 -9.80
C ARG A 94 0.25 0.10 -11.24
N LYS A 95 -0.79 -0.08 -12.07
CA LYS A 95 -0.61 -0.36 -13.52
C LYS A 95 -0.14 0.87 -14.30
N PHE A 96 -0.06 2.02 -13.65
CA PHE A 96 0.35 3.31 -14.18
C PHE A 96 1.46 3.91 -13.29
N PRO A 97 2.68 3.33 -13.30
CA PRO A 97 3.72 3.61 -12.30
C PRO A 97 4.03 5.10 -12.13
N GLN A 98 4.10 5.86 -13.22
CA GLN A 98 4.36 7.31 -13.17
C GLN A 98 3.28 8.09 -12.42
N LEU A 99 2.02 7.64 -12.49
CA LEU A 99 0.90 8.25 -11.76
C LEU A 99 0.87 7.80 -10.31
N ASP A 100 1.17 6.52 -10.06
CA ASP A 100 1.20 5.94 -8.73
C ASP A 100 2.33 6.56 -7.88
N GLU A 101 3.54 6.66 -8.43
CA GLU A 101 4.69 7.31 -7.80
C GLU A 101 4.39 8.79 -7.52
N TRP A 102 3.91 9.53 -8.54
CA TRP A 102 3.53 10.93 -8.35
C TRP A 102 2.47 11.12 -7.25
N LEU A 103 1.50 10.22 -7.15
CA LEU A 103 0.47 10.29 -6.10
C LEU A 103 1.09 10.10 -4.72
N HIS A 104 1.90 9.06 -4.53
CA HIS A 104 2.49 8.73 -3.22
C HIS A 104 3.52 9.77 -2.76
N ASP A 105 4.21 10.44 -3.69
CA ASP A 105 5.13 11.54 -3.39
C ASP A 105 4.43 12.82 -2.92
N ASN A 106 3.16 13.01 -3.30
CA ASN A 106 2.48 14.30 -3.17
C ASN A 106 1.21 14.26 -2.31
N TYR A 107 0.72 13.07 -1.93
CA TYR A 107 -0.55 12.89 -1.25
C TYR A 107 -0.47 11.80 -0.19
N VAL A 108 -1.35 11.90 0.81
CA VAL A 108 -1.60 10.87 1.83
C VAL A 108 -3.03 10.37 1.72
N GLU A 109 -3.25 9.10 2.07
CA GLU A 109 -4.58 8.50 2.03
C GLU A 109 -5.38 8.99 3.25
N LEU A 110 -6.52 9.62 3.04
CA LEU A 110 -7.40 10.14 4.10
C LEU A 110 -8.44 9.07 4.46
N GLU A 111 -8.59 8.75 5.74
CA GLU A 111 -9.58 7.82 6.30
C GLU A 111 -9.66 6.48 5.53
N ALA A 112 -8.51 5.84 5.29
CA ALA A 112 -8.37 4.63 4.46
C ALA A 112 -9.42 3.54 4.77
N GLN A 113 -9.70 3.30 6.06
CA GLN A 113 -10.72 2.32 6.47
C GLN A 113 -12.13 2.69 5.97
N ARG A 114 -12.52 3.96 6.14
CA ARG A 114 -13.87 4.45 5.80
C ARG A 114 -14.14 4.38 4.30
N TRP A 115 -13.20 4.86 3.49
CA TRP A 115 -13.37 4.92 2.04
C TRP A 115 -13.10 3.57 1.38
N GLY A 116 -12.13 2.82 1.90
CA GLY A 116 -11.84 1.46 1.43
C GLY A 116 -13.05 0.54 1.57
N LEU A 117 -13.85 0.68 2.64
CA LEU A 117 -15.12 -0.05 2.80
C LEU A 117 -16.14 0.26 1.69
N GLN A 118 -16.04 1.44 1.10
CA GLN A 118 -16.91 1.90 0.01
C GLN A 118 -16.30 1.63 -1.37
N GLY A 119 -15.14 0.97 -1.45
CA GLY A 119 -14.44 0.70 -2.70
C GLY A 119 -13.75 1.93 -3.31
N PHE A 120 -13.44 2.96 -2.51
CA PHE A 120 -12.66 4.11 -2.94
C PHE A 120 -11.40 4.25 -2.10
N ARG A 121 -10.36 4.86 -2.65
CA ARG A 121 -9.29 5.47 -1.85
C ARG A 121 -9.38 6.97 -2.05
N LEU A 122 -9.43 7.72 -0.95
CA LEU A 122 -9.44 9.17 -0.97
C LEU A 122 -8.08 9.66 -0.54
N TYR A 123 -7.44 10.47 -1.37
CA TYR A 123 -6.15 11.05 -1.07
C TYR A 123 -6.26 12.56 -0.93
N ILE A 124 -5.52 13.13 0.01
CA ILE A 124 -5.41 14.56 0.25
C ILE A 124 -3.95 14.99 0.11
N ARG A 125 -3.75 16.17 -0.48
CA ARG A 125 -2.42 16.70 -0.79
C ARG A 125 -1.55 16.85 0.47
N ALA A 126 -0.35 16.30 0.43
CA ALA A 126 0.69 16.42 1.45
C ALA A 126 1.66 17.55 1.07
N HIS A 127 1.57 18.70 1.73
CA HIS A 127 2.40 19.86 1.37
C HIS A 127 2.62 20.85 2.53
N GLU A 128 2.34 20.44 3.76
CA GLU A 128 2.53 21.30 4.91
C GLU A 128 4.01 21.32 5.31
N THR A 129 4.57 22.53 5.40
CA THR A 129 5.91 22.74 5.96
C THR A 129 5.77 22.95 7.46
N ILE A 130 6.57 22.25 8.25
CA ILE A 130 6.55 22.33 9.72
C ILE A 130 7.78 23.09 10.19
N ASN A 131 7.57 24.32 10.66
CA ASN A 131 8.64 25.24 11.08
C ASN A 131 8.87 25.24 12.60
N ASP A 132 7.81 25.05 13.39
CA ASP A 132 7.86 25.06 14.86
C ASP A 132 7.02 23.90 15.41
N ARG A 133 7.47 23.33 16.52
CA ARG A 133 6.90 22.12 17.13
C ARG A 133 6.88 22.23 18.64
N GLY A 134 5.69 22.14 19.22
CA GLY A 134 5.48 21.89 20.64
C GLY A 134 5.34 20.40 20.94
N GLU A 135 5.16 20.06 22.21
CA GLU A 135 4.89 18.69 22.65
C GLU A 135 3.39 18.47 22.86
N TYR A 136 2.89 17.33 22.38
CA TYR A 136 1.54 16.85 22.63
C TYR A 136 1.54 15.98 23.90
N SER A 137 0.66 16.28 24.85
CA SER A 137 0.49 15.45 26.05
C SER A 137 -0.44 14.26 25.75
N LEU A 138 -0.12 13.06 26.22
CA LEU A 138 -1.02 11.91 26.11
C LEU A 138 -2.33 12.09 26.91
N ASP A 139 -2.32 12.96 27.92
CA ASP A 139 -3.49 13.34 28.71
C ASP A 139 -4.18 14.59 28.16
N ASP A 140 -3.86 15.02 26.93
CA ASP A 140 -4.48 16.19 26.34
C ASP A 140 -6.00 15.96 26.17
N PRO A 141 -6.84 16.80 26.79
CA PRO A 141 -8.29 16.60 26.79
C PRO A 141 -8.92 16.77 25.40
N ARG A 142 -8.17 17.28 24.41
CA ARG A 142 -8.67 17.58 23.07
C ARG A 142 -8.75 16.37 22.17
N GLY A 143 -8.18 15.22 22.54
CA GLY A 143 -8.31 13.99 21.77
C GLY A 143 -7.23 12.95 22.07
N GLN A 144 -7.37 11.79 21.46
CA GLN A 144 -6.38 10.71 21.54
C GLN A 144 -5.61 10.59 20.22
N LEU A 145 -4.34 10.98 20.24
CA LEU A 145 -3.42 10.83 19.12
C LEU A 145 -2.94 9.37 19.04
N LEU A 146 -3.06 8.78 17.86
CA LEU A 146 -2.78 7.36 17.63
C LEU A 146 -1.87 7.16 16.42
N LEU A 147 -1.00 6.16 16.55
CA LEU A 147 -0.38 5.47 15.43
C LEU A 147 -1.01 4.07 15.30
N PHE A 148 -1.34 3.68 14.09
CA PHE A 148 -1.88 2.36 13.76
C PHE A 148 -1.19 1.82 12.49
N GLY A 149 -1.24 0.52 12.23
CA GLY A 149 -0.52 -0.09 11.10
C GLY A 149 0.32 -1.29 11.50
N THR A 150 1.18 -1.13 12.50
CA THR A 150 2.14 -2.16 12.93
C THR A 150 2.88 -1.73 14.21
N ASP A 151 3.36 -2.68 14.99
CA ASP A 151 4.25 -2.49 16.14
C ASP A 151 5.74 -2.70 15.80
N ARG A 152 6.06 -3.01 14.54
CA ARG A 152 7.43 -3.15 14.00
C ARG A 152 7.50 -2.71 12.55
N LEU A 153 8.67 -2.30 12.08
CA LEU A 153 8.90 -1.95 10.67
C LEU A 153 9.87 -2.92 10.01
N ALA A 154 9.96 -2.85 8.69
CA ALA A 154 10.97 -3.56 7.90
C ALA A 154 11.66 -2.57 6.95
N PRO A 155 12.88 -2.85 6.47
CA PRO A 155 13.42 -2.07 5.35
C PRO A 155 12.49 -2.13 4.11
N GLY A 156 12.51 -1.11 3.27
CA GLY A 156 11.58 -0.97 2.16
C GLY A 156 10.31 -0.20 2.53
N LEU A 157 9.28 -0.33 1.68
CA LEU A 157 8.02 0.39 1.81
C LEU A 157 7.19 -0.11 3.00
N ASN A 158 6.85 0.79 3.91
CA ASN A 158 5.95 0.58 5.03
C ASN A 158 4.75 1.52 4.90
N ARG A 159 3.61 1.12 5.48
CA ARG A 159 2.42 1.97 5.58
C ARG A 159 2.00 2.13 7.04
N ILE A 160 1.88 3.37 7.48
CA ILE A 160 1.58 3.73 8.87
C ILE A 160 0.41 4.71 8.88
N GLY A 161 -0.57 4.41 9.72
CA GLY A 161 -1.66 5.28 10.03
C GLY A 161 -1.33 6.27 11.14
N VAL A 162 -1.67 7.53 10.95
CA VAL A 162 -1.72 8.56 12.00
C VAL A 162 -3.16 8.98 12.15
N GLY A 163 -3.70 8.97 13.37
CA GLY A 163 -5.09 9.32 13.59
C GLY A 163 -5.31 10.07 14.89
N MET A 164 -6.44 10.76 14.95
CA MET A 164 -6.91 11.40 16.16
C MET A 164 -8.36 10.98 16.39
N LEU A 165 -8.64 10.50 17.60
CA LEU A 165 -9.98 10.09 18.03
C LEU A 165 -10.51 11.01 19.14
N ASN A 166 -11.84 11.05 19.25
CA ASN A 166 -12.57 11.75 20.30
C ASN A 166 -12.22 13.24 20.40
N THR A 167 -12.01 13.93 19.27
CA THR A 167 -11.61 15.33 19.39
C THR A 167 -12.71 16.21 19.93
N THR A 168 -12.34 17.12 20.84
CA THR A 168 -13.27 18.13 21.31
C THR A 168 -13.39 19.24 20.26
N SER A 169 -14.64 19.58 19.92
CA SER A 169 -14.98 20.84 19.24
C SER A 169 -14.51 21.01 17.80
N ASN A 170 -14.35 19.94 17.00
CA ASN A 170 -13.92 20.04 15.60
C ASN A 170 -12.71 20.98 15.47
N SER A 171 -11.67 20.76 16.27
CA SER A 171 -10.52 21.67 16.32
C SER A 171 -9.31 21.14 15.55
N LEU A 172 -9.29 19.84 15.22
CA LEU A 172 -8.20 19.21 14.49
C LEU A 172 -8.16 19.70 13.04
N THR A 173 -7.05 20.30 12.63
CA THR A 173 -6.89 20.84 11.27
C THR A 173 -5.76 20.19 10.49
N ARG A 174 -4.78 19.58 11.16
CA ARG A 174 -3.64 18.92 10.48
C ARG A 174 -3.19 17.64 11.16
N LEU A 175 -2.66 16.73 10.34
CA LEU A 175 -1.99 15.51 10.77
C LEU A 175 -0.69 15.32 9.97
N GLY A 176 0.28 14.65 10.58
CA GLY A 176 1.54 14.31 9.92
C GLY A 176 2.29 13.21 10.66
N LEU A 177 3.43 12.83 10.10
CA LEU A 177 4.32 11.83 10.66
C LEU A 177 5.76 12.31 10.53
N SER A 178 6.54 12.15 11.60
CA SER A 178 8.00 12.23 11.53
C SER A 178 8.63 10.87 11.76
N LEU A 179 9.78 10.66 11.13
CA LEU A 179 10.65 9.50 11.26
C LEU A 179 12.05 10.00 11.60
N ASN A 180 12.60 9.55 12.72
CA ASN A 180 13.93 9.91 13.21
C ASN A 180 14.14 11.45 13.21
N GLY A 181 13.10 12.20 13.61
CA GLY A 181 13.09 13.66 13.69
C GLY A 181 12.80 14.39 12.36
N LYS A 182 12.87 13.71 11.22
CA LYS A 182 12.56 14.28 9.90
C LYS A 182 11.06 14.13 9.59
N ILE A 183 10.43 15.18 9.09
CA ILE A 183 9.05 15.09 8.59
C ILE A 183 9.01 14.18 7.38
N VAL A 184 8.22 13.11 7.48
CA VAL A 184 7.91 12.24 6.35
C VAL A 184 6.80 12.89 5.55
N THR A 185 5.73 13.29 6.22
CA THR A 185 4.58 13.92 5.58
C THR A 185 3.79 14.78 6.56
N ALA A 186 3.04 15.73 6.02
CA ALA A 186 2.11 16.56 6.75
C ALA A 186 1.02 17.09 5.80
N THR A 187 -0.23 17.07 6.26
CA THR A 187 -1.39 17.52 5.49
C THR A 187 -2.33 18.34 6.36
N SER A 188 -3.13 19.18 5.70
CA SER A 188 -4.14 20.02 6.31
C SER A 188 -5.52 19.77 5.70
N PHE A 189 -6.53 19.94 6.53
CA PHE A 189 -7.93 19.80 6.18
C PHE A 189 -8.76 20.83 6.97
N LEU A 190 -10.00 21.07 6.52
CA LEU A 190 -10.93 21.84 7.34
C LEU A 190 -11.29 21.02 8.57
N PRO A 191 -11.66 21.63 9.69
CA PRO A 191 -11.67 20.91 10.95
C PRO A 191 -12.55 19.65 10.98
N LEU A 192 -12.08 18.60 11.64
CA LEU A 192 -12.73 17.27 11.71
C LEU A 192 -12.71 16.70 13.13
N GLU A 193 -13.73 15.90 13.50
CA GLU A 193 -13.81 15.28 14.83
C GLU A 193 -12.94 14.03 14.98
N ASN A 194 -13.03 13.13 14.01
CA ASN A 194 -12.29 11.87 13.97
C ASN A 194 -11.71 11.75 12.57
N THR A 195 -10.39 11.68 12.48
CA THR A 195 -9.72 11.62 11.19
C THR A 195 -8.41 10.89 11.32
N SER A 196 -8.06 10.22 10.24
CA SER A 196 -6.78 9.57 10.11
C SER A 196 -6.22 9.71 8.71
N ILE A 197 -4.91 9.60 8.60
CA ILE A 197 -4.17 9.55 7.35
C ILE A 197 -3.31 8.29 7.31
N GLY A 198 -3.21 7.68 6.14
CA GLY A 198 -2.27 6.62 5.81
C GLY A 198 -1.05 7.23 5.13
N VAL A 199 0.11 6.98 5.72
CA VAL A 199 1.42 7.47 5.30
C VAL A 199 2.24 6.31 4.78
N SER A 200 2.71 6.41 3.54
CA SER A 200 3.73 5.51 3.00
C SER A 200 5.11 6.06 3.37
N LEU A 201 6.01 5.20 3.84
CA LEU A 201 7.39 5.56 4.14
C LEU A 201 8.33 4.43 3.71
N ASP A 202 9.47 4.78 3.14
CA ASP A 202 10.49 3.82 2.72
C ASP A 202 11.67 3.84 3.70
N LEU A 203 12.10 2.67 4.16
CA LEU A 203 13.19 2.53 5.12
C LEU A 203 14.44 1.92 4.45
N PRO A 204 15.63 2.55 4.59
CA PRO A 204 16.87 1.97 4.10
C PRO A 204 17.16 0.56 4.66
N PRO A 205 17.80 -0.34 3.88
CA PRO A 205 18.18 -1.71 4.28
C PRO A 205 18.90 -1.83 5.62
N ASP A 206 19.71 -0.83 5.98
CA ASP A 206 20.55 -0.79 7.18
C ASP A 206 19.86 -0.18 8.41
N THR A 207 18.59 0.22 8.29
CA THR A 207 17.82 0.76 9.42
C THR A 207 17.59 -0.32 10.47
N LYS A 208 18.04 -0.09 11.70
CA LYS A 208 17.87 -1.04 12.84
C LYS A 208 16.73 -0.66 13.78
N ASP A 209 16.56 0.63 14.01
CA ASP A 209 15.50 1.19 14.84
C ASP A 209 14.87 2.36 14.09
N ALA A 210 13.56 2.53 14.25
CA ALA A 210 12.82 3.67 13.76
C ALA A 210 12.11 4.36 14.92
N ILE A 211 12.29 5.67 15.05
CA ILE A 211 11.55 6.50 16.01
C ILE A 211 10.49 7.26 15.21
N LEU A 212 9.24 6.90 15.43
CA LEU A 212 8.10 7.59 14.83
C LEU A 212 7.51 8.57 15.83
N ARG A 213 7.11 9.74 15.33
CA ARG A 213 6.24 10.65 16.10
C ARG A 213 5.04 11.04 15.25
N PRO A 214 3.81 10.80 15.74
CA PRO A 214 2.63 11.38 15.11
C PRO A 214 2.63 12.89 15.34
N LEU A 215 2.17 13.64 14.36
CA LEU A 215 2.11 15.10 14.40
C LEU A 215 0.67 15.56 14.28
N VAL A 216 0.32 16.58 15.04
CA VAL A 216 -1.03 17.14 15.05
C VAL A 216 -0.99 18.66 15.11
N GLN A 217 -2.00 19.31 14.55
CA GLN A 217 -2.27 20.72 14.81
C GLN A 217 -3.76 20.96 14.99
N PHE A 218 -4.08 21.81 15.97
CA PHE A 218 -5.42 22.32 16.19
C PHE A 218 -5.56 23.73 15.60
N ASP A 219 -6.78 24.14 15.31
CA ASP A 219 -7.09 25.44 14.69
C ASP A 219 -6.44 26.60 15.45
N GLY A 220 -5.69 27.44 14.71
CA GLY A 220 -4.99 28.61 15.24
C GLY A 220 -3.73 28.35 16.09
N GLU A 221 -3.31 27.10 16.27
CA GLU A 221 -2.14 26.75 17.11
C GLU A 221 -0.90 26.36 16.29
N GLY A 222 0.23 26.07 16.94
CA GLY A 222 1.41 25.46 16.30
C GLY A 222 1.28 23.94 16.17
N TRP A 223 2.18 23.30 15.41
CA TRP A 223 2.25 21.83 15.37
C TRP A 223 2.67 21.29 16.74
N LEU A 224 2.11 20.15 17.12
CA LEU A 224 2.45 19.40 18.32
C LEU A 224 2.93 18.01 17.90
N GLU A 225 4.02 17.55 18.52
CA GLU A 225 4.52 16.18 18.33
C GLU A 225 4.02 15.27 19.45
N GLY A 226 3.47 14.13 19.08
CA GLY A 226 3.23 13.03 20.01
C GLY A 226 4.52 12.42 20.56
N PRO A 227 4.38 11.45 21.49
CA PRO A 227 5.52 10.79 22.11
C PRO A 227 6.34 9.98 21.10
N ASP A 228 7.59 9.72 21.46
CA ASP A 228 8.45 8.78 20.74
C ASP A 228 7.86 7.37 20.76
N LEU A 229 7.55 6.86 19.57
CA LEU A 229 7.27 5.44 19.37
C LEU A 229 8.47 4.78 18.71
N LYS A 230 9.27 4.08 19.54
CA LYS A 230 10.42 3.35 19.07
C LYS A 230 9.98 1.98 18.57
N LEU A 231 9.97 1.81 17.25
CA LEU A 231 9.63 0.56 16.60
C LEU A 231 10.91 -0.16 16.18
N PRO A 232 11.05 -1.47 16.50
CA PRO A 232 12.16 -2.25 15.98
C PRO A 232 12.02 -2.37 14.47
N VAL A 233 13.14 -2.26 13.75
CA VAL A 233 13.20 -2.59 12.32
C VAL A 233 13.74 -3.99 12.20
N VAL A 234 12.87 -4.92 11.82
CA VAL A 234 13.22 -6.33 11.73
C VAL A 234 13.80 -6.61 10.35
N SER A 235 15.13 -6.67 10.29
CA SER A 235 15.86 -7.18 9.13
C SER A 235 15.69 -8.69 9.01
N ALA A 236 16.00 -9.23 7.84
CA ALA A 236 15.81 -10.65 7.57
C ALA A 236 16.74 -11.49 8.45
N VAL A 237 16.21 -12.37 9.31
CA VAL A 237 17.03 -13.29 10.12
C VAL A 237 16.55 -14.71 9.84
N THR A 238 17.36 -15.47 9.12
CA THR A 238 17.17 -16.92 8.93
C THR A 238 18.34 -17.65 9.53
N THR A 239 18.07 -18.67 10.35
CA THR A 239 19.09 -19.67 10.70
C THR A 239 19.46 -20.50 9.47
N PRO A 240 20.63 -21.17 9.43
CA PRO A 240 20.98 -22.07 8.34
C PRO A 240 19.91 -23.13 8.06
N GLU A 241 19.28 -23.67 9.11
CA GLU A 241 18.20 -24.66 8.98
C GLU A 241 16.98 -24.05 8.29
N GLN A 242 16.58 -22.83 8.68
CA GLN A 242 15.46 -22.13 8.06
C GLN A 242 15.72 -21.83 6.59
N LYS A 243 16.96 -21.49 6.20
CA LYS A 243 17.31 -21.23 4.79
C LYS A 243 17.06 -22.44 3.89
N VAL A 244 17.34 -23.64 4.40
CA VAL A 244 17.09 -24.90 3.69
C VAL A 244 15.59 -25.21 3.68
N GLU A 245 14.91 -25.03 4.81
CA GLU A 245 13.47 -25.30 4.96
C GLU A 245 12.63 -24.48 3.96
N ILE A 246 13.03 -23.23 3.75
CA ILE A 246 12.30 -22.28 2.90
C ILE A 246 12.86 -22.12 1.49
N ALA A 247 13.80 -22.98 1.07
CA ALA A 247 14.42 -22.86 -0.24
C ALA A 247 13.39 -23.00 -1.37
N ILE A 248 13.56 -22.21 -2.44
CA ILE A 248 12.72 -22.28 -3.64
C ILE A 248 13.41 -23.15 -4.69
N PRO A 249 12.71 -24.14 -5.27
CA PRO A 249 13.22 -24.88 -6.41
C PRO A 249 13.31 -24.01 -7.68
N VAL A 250 14.50 -24.01 -8.29
CA VAL A 250 14.75 -23.84 -9.72
C VAL A 250 14.63 -25.23 -10.37
N ILE A 251 14.38 -25.30 -11.69
CA ILE A 251 14.13 -26.54 -12.46
C ILE A 251 15.10 -27.69 -12.12
N GLU A 252 16.33 -27.42 -11.70
CA GLU A 252 17.35 -28.43 -11.37
C GLU A 252 17.98 -28.32 -9.97
N GLU A 253 17.79 -27.21 -9.24
CA GLU A 253 18.45 -26.96 -7.96
C GLU A 253 17.60 -26.09 -7.03
N ASN A 254 17.93 -26.03 -5.74
CA ASN A 254 17.22 -25.17 -4.79
C ASN A 254 18.00 -23.88 -4.55
N VAL A 255 17.29 -22.75 -4.55
CA VAL A 255 17.80 -21.45 -4.13
C VAL A 255 17.45 -21.24 -2.66
N GLU A 256 18.48 -21.22 -1.82
CA GLU A 256 18.34 -20.88 -0.41
C GLU A 256 17.85 -19.44 -0.24
N ALA A 257 17.01 -19.21 0.76
CA ALA A 257 16.63 -17.84 1.09
C ALA A 257 17.83 -17.06 1.64
N LEU A 258 17.91 -15.79 1.24
CA LEU A 258 18.79 -14.81 1.87
C LEU A 258 18.33 -14.52 3.28
N GLY A 259 17.00 -14.45 3.47
CA GLY A 259 16.43 -14.25 4.80
C GLY A 259 14.89 -14.14 4.81
N ILE A 260 14.34 -14.10 6.01
CA ILE A 260 12.93 -13.82 6.30
C ILE A 260 12.83 -12.70 7.30
N ARG A 261 11.93 -11.76 7.01
CA ARG A 261 11.41 -10.73 7.90
C ARG A 261 9.96 -11.09 8.22
N ALA A 262 9.59 -11.37 9.46
CA ALA A 262 8.19 -11.62 9.79
C ALA A 262 7.93 -11.27 11.25
N LEU A 263 6.72 -10.77 11.57
CA LEU A 263 6.33 -10.49 12.96
C LEU A 263 6.27 -11.77 13.80
N PHE A 264 5.75 -12.83 13.20
CA PHE A 264 5.60 -14.15 13.80
C PHE A 264 6.52 -15.12 13.08
N GLY A 265 6.96 -16.17 13.79
CA GLY A 265 7.87 -17.16 13.22
C GLY A 265 7.33 -17.70 11.90
N ALA A 266 8.16 -17.62 10.85
CA ALA A 266 7.85 -18.26 9.59
C ALA A 266 7.97 -19.77 9.75
N ARG A 267 7.13 -20.49 9.02
CA ARG A 267 7.15 -21.94 9.00
C ARG A 267 6.95 -22.44 7.57
N ALA A 268 7.75 -23.40 7.14
CA ALA A 268 7.45 -24.15 5.94
C ALA A 268 6.88 -25.52 6.33
N ASP A 269 5.75 -25.87 5.71
CA ASP A 269 5.13 -27.18 5.85
C ASP A 269 4.91 -27.77 4.46
N GLU A 270 4.77 -29.10 4.41
CA GLU A 270 4.31 -29.80 3.23
C GLU A 270 2.83 -30.16 3.43
N THR A 271 1.95 -29.59 2.60
CA THR A 271 0.51 -29.82 2.63
C THR A 271 0.06 -30.25 1.23
N ASP A 272 -0.58 -31.41 1.12
CA ASP A 272 -1.03 -31.99 -0.15
C ASP A 272 0.07 -32.05 -1.23
N GLY A 273 1.29 -32.43 -0.84
CA GLY A 273 2.46 -32.52 -1.73
C GLY A 273 2.96 -31.17 -2.26
N ARG A 274 2.55 -30.06 -1.64
CA ARG A 274 3.00 -28.71 -1.94
C ARG A 274 3.66 -28.10 -0.72
N ARG A 275 4.75 -27.36 -0.96
CA ARG A 275 5.41 -26.58 0.09
C ARG A 275 4.62 -25.31 0.35
N VAL A 276 4.28 -25.04 1.60
CA VAL A 276 3.52 -23.87 2.06
C VAL A 276 4.38 -23.12 3.07
N PHE A 277 4.62 -21.84 2.83
CA PHE A 277 5.35 -20.91 3.69
C PHE A 277 4.34 -20.04 4.44
N SER A 278 4.03 -20.42 5.67
CA SER A 278 3.17 -19.65 6.57
C SER A 278 3.93 -18.44 7.09
N LEU A 279 3.46 -17.26 6.72
CA LEU A 279 4.11 -15.97 6.95
C LEU A 279 3.04 -14.96 7.29
N HIS A 280 2.86 -14.65 8.56
CA HIS A 280 1.87 -13.67 9.00
C HIS A 280 2.25 -12.27 8.54
N ALA A 281 1.30 -11.50 8.00
CA ALA A 281 1.56 -10.12 7.60
C ALA A 281 1.82 -9.22 8.82
N PRO A 282 2.66 -8.17 8.69
CA PRO A 282 3.63 -7.97 7.63
C PRO A 282 4.81 -8.96 7.67
N ALA A 283 5.25 -9.40 6.49
CA ALA A 283 6.41 -10.26 6.32
C ALA A 283 7.12 -9.98 4.97
N VAL A 284 8.40 -10.31 4.86
CA VAL A 284 9.16 -10.34 3.61
C VAL A 284 10.04 -11.58 3.58
N LEU A 285 10.03 -12.29 2.47
CA LEU A 285 10.88 -13.44 2.22
C LEU A 285 11.80 -13.11 1.04
N SER A 286 13.11 -13.11 1.25
CA SER A 286 14.10 -12.63 0.27
C SER A 286 14.98 -13.77 -0.25
N TYR A 287 15.21 -13.82 -1.57
CA TYR A 287 16.07 -14.78 -2.26
C TYR A 287 17.10 -14.07 -3.13
N SER A 288 18.28 -14.64 -3.30
CA SER A 288 19.19 -14.20 -4.36
C SER A 288 18.63 -14.69 -5.67
N THR A 289 18.59 -13.85 -6.69
CA THR A 289 18.12 -14.26 -8.01
C THR A 289 19.28 -14.82 -8.81
N PRO A 290 19.28 -16.13 -9.18
CA PRO A 290 20.28 -16.66 -10.08
C PRO A 290 20.24 -15.97 -11.45
N ALA A 291 21.37 -15.93 -12.13
CA ALA A 291 21.42 -15.44 -13.51
C ALA A 291 20.58 -16.35 -14.44
N GLY A 292 19.86 -15.74 -15.37
CA GLY A 292 19.07 -16.48 -16.38
C GLY A 292 17.71 -17.00 -15.90
N ILE A 293 17.26 -16.62 -14.70
CA ILE A 293 15.87 -16.82 -14.29
C ILE A 293 15.01 -15.74 -14.95
N GLU A 294 13.94 -16.18 -15.60
CA GLU A 294 13.03 -15.29 -16.34
C GLU A 294 11.64 -15.23 -15.70
N LYS A 295 11.33 -16.14 -14.76
CA LYS A 295 10.00 -16.22 -14.17
C LYS A 295 10.02 -16.72 -12.74
N VAL A 296 9.14 -16.14 -11.93
CA VAL A 296 8.72 -16.69 -10.63
C VAL A 296 7.25 -17.06 -10.71
N THR A 297 6.91 -18.24 -10.19
CA THR A 297 5.54 -18.73 -10.12
C THR A 297 5.24 -19.24 -8.72
N GLY A 298 3.96 -19.30 -8.37
CA GLY A 298 3.53 -19.88 -7.11
C GLY A 298 2.10 -19.54 -6.78
N ARG A 299 1.80 -19.59 -5.49
CA ARG A 299 0.47 -19.38 -4.93
C ARG A 299 0.53 -18.57 -3.64
N PHE A 300 -0.59 -17.99 -3.25
CA PHE A 300 -0.74 -17.26 -1.99
C PHE A 300 -2.19 -17.23 -1.52
N GLY A 301 -2.39 -16.90 -0.25
CA GLY A 301 -3.74 -16.72 0.29
C GLY A 301 -3.78 -16.46 1.78
N LEU A 302 -5.02 -16.42 2.28
CA LEU A 302 -5.35 -16.51 3.71
C LEU A 302 -6.09 -17.84 3.94
N PRO A 303 -5.79 -18.57 5.03
CA PRO A 303 -6.54 -19.76 5.40
C PRO A 303 -7.97 -19.35 5.79
N PRO A 304 -9.00 -20.20 5.56
CA PRO A 304 -10.39 -19.86 5.86
C PRO A 304 -10.65 -19.32 7.27
N GLY A 305 -9.93 -19.82 8.28
CA GLY A 305 -10.05 -19.35 9.66
C GLY A 305 -9.64 -17.88 9.88
N ALA A 306 -8.78 -17.32 9.02
CA ALA A 306 -8.33 -15.93 9.12
C ALA A 306 -9.49 -14.94 8.93
N TYR A 307 -10.49 -15.30 8.13
CA TYR A 307 -11.64 -14.46 7.77
C TYR A 307 -12.98 -15.14 8.09
N ALA A 308 -12.98 -16.14 8.97
CA ALA A 308 -14.19 -16.84 9.34
C ALA A 308 -15.15 -15.93 10.15
N PRO A 309 -16.48 -16.05 9.99
CA PRO A 309 -17.45 -15.20 10.71
C PRO A 309 -17.39 -15.32 12.24
N ASP A 310 -16.88 -16.43 12.76
CA ASP A 310 -16.70 -16.73 14.18
C ASP A 310 -15.32 -16.34 14.71
N ASN A 311 -14.42 -15.84 13.87
CA ASN A 311 -13.16 -15.25 14.31
C ASN A 311 -13.45 -13.90 15.02
N PRO A 312 -13.00 -13.70 16.28
CA PRO A 312 -13.28 -12.48 17.04
C PRO A 312 -12.58 -11.23 16.48
N ALA A 313 -11.55 -11.39 15.66
CA ALA A 313 -10.82 -10.31 15.00
C ALA A 313 -10.38 -10.79 13.60
N PRO A 314 -11.32 -10.91 12.65
CA PRO A 314 -11.04 -11.47 11.33
C PRO A 314 -10.18 -10.50 10.50
N SER A 315 -9.34 -11.06 9.63
CA SER A 315 -8.47 -10.30 8.72
C SER A 315 -9.29 -9.37 7.83
N ASP A 316 -8.82 -8.13 7.67
CA ASP A 316 -9.37 -7.17 6.72
C ASP A 316 -8.75 -7.31 5.31
N GLY A 317 -7.84 -8.27 5.16
CA GLY A 317 -7.12 -8.63 3.95
C GLY A 317 -5.61 -8.56 4.12
N ALA A 318 -4.87 -8.85 3.06
CA ALA A 318 -3.44 -8.66 3.01
C ALA A 318 -2.99 -8.36 1.58
N GLU A 319 -1.90 -7.60 1.43
CA GLU A 319 -1.29 -7.38 0.12
C GLU A 319 -0.05 -8.25 -0.06
N PHE A 320 -0.02 -9.00 -1.14
CA PHE A 320 1.08 -9.87 -1.54
C PHE A 320 1.86 -9.21 -2.66
N ILE A 321 3.15 -8.96 -2.45
CA ILE A 321 3.99 -8.14 -3.32
C ILE A 321 5.25 -8.92 -3.67
N ILE A 322 5.70 -8.84 -4.92
CA ILE A 322 6.99 -9.37 -5.34
C ILE A 322 7.80 -8.21 -5.92
N ARG A 323 9.01 -8.00 -5.42
CA ARG A 323 9.94 -6.99 -5.91
C ARG A 323 11.25 -7.60 -6.37
N HIS A 324 11.81 -7.03 -7.41
CA HIS A 324 13.21 -7.20 -7.79
C HIS A 324 14.02 -6.08 -7.17
N VAL A 325 15.10 -6.41 -6.47
CA VAL A 325 15.99 -5.44 -5.84
C VAL A 325 17.38 -5.62 -6.43
N THR A 326 17.91 -4.58 -7.07
CA THR A 326 19.25 -4.65 -7.66
C THR A 326 20.33 -4.63 -6.57
N GLN A 327 21.56 -5.05 -6.88
CA GLN A 327 22.70 -4.88 -5.97
C GLN A 327 22.88 -3.43 -5.45
N GLN A 328 22.45 -2.44 -6.22
CA GLN A 328 22.55 -1.01 -5.88
C GLN A 328 21.42 -0.57 -4.93
N GLY A 329 20.50 -1.48 -4.59
CA GLY A 329 19.35 -1.22 -3.73
C GLY A 329 18.14 -0.64 -4.46
N GLU A 330 18.19 -0.54 -5.79
CA GLU A 330 17.02 -0.09 -6.57
C GLU A 330 15.95 -1.17 -6.54
N SER A 331 14.74 -0.82 -6.10
CA SER A 331 13.62 -1.75 -5.96
C SER A 331 12.57 -1.51 -7.04
N THR A 332 12.21 -2.57 -7.75
CA THR A 332 11.15 -2.59 -8.77
C THR A 332 10.08 -3.58 -8.37
N GLU A 333 8.85 -3.12 -8.19
CA GLU A 333 7.70 -4.00 -7.96
C GLU A 333 7.31 -4.74 -9.25
N LEU A 334 7.27 -6.06 -9.19
CA LEU A 334 6.89 -6.94 -10.30
C LEU A 334 5.46 -7.47 -10.15
N PHE A 335 4.97 -7.58 -8.92
CA PHE A 335 3.64 -8.09 -8.60
C PHE A 335 3.11 -7.44 -7.34
N ARG A 336 1.81 -7.14 -7.33
CA ARG A 336 1.05 -6.81 -6.12
C ARG A 336 -0.38 -7.28 -6.24
N ARG A 337 -0.85 -8.03 -5.25
CA ARG A 337 -2.24 -8.46 -5.10
C ARG A 337 -2.72 -8.24 -3.68
N LEU A 338 -3.67 -7.31 -3.53
CA LEU A 338 -4.55 -7.26 -2.37
C LEU A 338 -5.61 -8.36 -2.48
N ILE A 339 -5.81 -9.11 -1.40
CA ILE A 339 -6.94 -10.03 -1.22
C ILE A 339 -7.76 -9.61 0.01
N GLN A 340 -9.09 -9.56 -0.12
CA GLN A 340 -9.99 -9.19 0.97
C GLN A 340 -11.19 -10.16 1.07
N PRO A 341 -10.99 -11.39 1.54
CA PRO A 341 -12.02 -12.45 1.51
C PRO A 341 -13.36 -12.07 2.14
N LEU A 342 -13.35 -11.26 3.22
CA LEU A 342 -14.58 -10.76 3.86
C LEU A 342 -15.41 -9.85 2.97
N ARG A 343 -14.76 -9.03 2.14
CA ARG A 343 -15.42 -8.02 1.29
C ARG A 343 -15.67 -8.56 -0.11
N ASN A 344 -14.83 -9.47 -0.56
CA ASN A 344 -14.82 -9.98 -1.89
C ASN A 344 -14.63 -11.49 -1.84
N SER A 345 -15.73 -12.23 -2.01
CA SER A 345 -15.71 -13.69 -1.88
C SER A 345 -14.81 -14.38 -2.92
N VAL A 346 -14.50 -13.73 -4.05
CA VAL A 346 -13.52 -14.29 -5.01
C VAL A 346 -12.07 -14.15 -4.54
N ASP A 347 -11.81 -13.34 -3.52
CA ASP A 347 -10.50 -13.26 -2.88
C ASP A 347 -10.32 -14.37 -1.82
N ALA A 348 -11.38 -15.11 -1.48
CA ALA A 348 -11.29 -16.26 -0.59
C ALA A 348 -10.56 -17.43 -1.24
N GLY A 349 -9.83 -18.18 -0.42
CA GLY A 349 -9.05 -19.33 -0.86
C GLY A 349 -7.68 -18.97 -1.44
N GLU A 350 -7.13 -19.89 -2.22
CA GLU A 350 -5.78 -19.82 -2.76
C GLU A 350 -5.78 -19.21 -4.16
N HIS A 351 -4.81 -18.32 -4.42
CA HIS A 351 -4.60 -17.65 -5.69
C HIS A 351 -3.28 -18.09 -6.29
N ALA A 352 -3.22 -18.30 -7.61
CA ALA A 352 -1.99 -18.56 -8.33
C ALA A 352 -1.43 -17.27 -8.95
N PHE A 353 -0.11 -17.20 -9.09
CA PHE A 353 0.57 -16.15 -9.84
C PHE A 353 1.70 -16.71 -10.71
N ALA A 354 2.03 -15.94 -11.74
CA ALA A 354 3.18 -16.13 -12.59
C ALA A 354 3.67 -14.76 -13.03
N VAL A 355 4.94 -14.44 -12.75
CA VAL A 355 5.51 -13.10 -12.89
C VAL A 355 6.81 -13.22 -13.65
N ASP A 356 6.92 -12.49 -14.76
CA ASP A 356 8.15 -12.40 -15.53
C ASP A 356 9.16 -11.53 -14.78
N LEU A 357 10.39 -11.99 -14.70
CA LEU A 357 11.48 -11.25 -14.07
C LEU A 357 12.21 -10.41 -15.13
N PRO A 358 12.69 -9.20 -14.78
CA PRO A 358 13.61 -8.48 -15.63
C PRO A 358 14.92 -9.27 -15.78
N LEU A 359 15.80 -8.86 -16.70
CA LEU A 359 17.13 -9.45 -16.82
C LEU A 359 17.87 -9.28 -15.48
N THR A 360 18.12 -10.38 -14.78
CA THR A 360 18.73 -10.39 -13.45
C THR A 360 20.25 -10.44 -13.55
N ALA A 361 20.92 -9.62 -12.74
CA ALA A 361 22.35 -9.73 -12.52
C ALA A 361 22.63 -10.61 -11.31
N GLU A 362 23.80 -11.25 -11.29
CA GLU A 362 24.26 -11.96 -10.09
C GLU A 362 24.29 -11.00 -8.90
N GLY A 363 23.70 -11.39 -7.77
CA GLY A 363 23.60 -10.59 -6.54
C GLY A 363 22.38 -9.66 -6.47
N ASP A 364 21.53 -9.62 -7.50
CA ASP A 364 20.18 -9.09 -7.35
C ASP A 364 19.34 -10.00 -6.44
N ALA A 365 18.27 -9.45 -5.86
CA ALA A 365 17.39 -10.14 -4.95
C ALA A 365 15.92 -10.11 -5.41
N LEU A 366 15.20 -11.17 -5.08
CA LEU A 366 13.75 -11.26 -5.20
C LEU A 366 13.14 -11.21 -3.80
N GLU A 367 12.26 -10.25 -3.56
CA GLU A 367 11.57 -10.07 -2.28
C GLU A 367 10.08 -10.36 -2.42
N LEU A 368 9.59 -11.36 -1.69
CA LEU A 368 8.18 -11.68 -1.55
C LEU A 368 7.64 -11.08 -0.25
N GLU A 369 7.06 -9.90 -0.35
CA GLU A 369 6.49 -9.15 0.76
C GLU A 369 5.00 -9.43 0.93
N ILE A 370 4.56 -9.43 2.18
CA ILE A 370 3.17 -9.44 2.58
C ILE A 370 2.97 -8.23 3.49
N THR A 371 2.02 -7.35 3.20
CA THR A 371 1.62 -6.26 4.10
C THR A 371 0.26 -6.54 4.70
N ALA A 372 -0.02 -5.90 5.85
CA ALA A 372 -1.36 -5.89 6.41
C ALA A 372 -2.40 -5.36 5.41
N GLY A 373 -3.66 -5.68 5.64
CA GLY A 373 -4.78 -5.21 4.85
C GLY A 373 -4.98 -3.69 4.86
N PRO A 374 -5.97 -3.16 4.14
CA PRO A 374 -6.14 -1.71 3.95
C PRO A 374 -6.37 -0.89 5.22
N ALA A 375 -6.82 -1.51 6.31
CA ALA A 375 -6.93 -0.87 7.61
C ALA A 375 -5.59 -0.80 8.37
N GLY A 376 -4.55 -1.48 7.88
CA GLY A 376 -3.26 -1.61 8.55
C GLY A 376 -3.39 -2.40 9.85
N VAL A 377 -4.30 -3.36 9.91
CA VAL A 377 -4.54 -4.17 11.12
C VAL A 377 -4.14 -5.61 10.82
N ALA A 378 -2.99 -6.03 11.32
CA ALA A 378 -2.47 -7.40 11.13
C ALA A 378 -3.25 -8.51 11.89
N SER A 379 -4.45 -8.20 12.39
CA SER A 379 -5.25 -9.15 13.18
C SER A 379 -5.73 -10.28 12.30
N SER A 380 -5.36 -11.51 12.68
CA SER A 380 -5.67 -12.71 11.90
C SER A 380 -5.14 -12.71 10.46
N ASP A 381 -4.13 -11.89 10.13
CA ASP A 381 -3.43 -11.95 8.83
C ASP A 381 -2.51 -13.17 8.76
N TRP A 382 -3.10 -14.34 8.84
CA TRP A 382 -2.44 -15.65 8.83
C TRP A 382 -2.05 -16.04 7.40
N THR A 383 -1.33 -15.16 6.70
CA THR A 383 -1.04 -15.28 5.28
C THR A 383 -0.02 -16.37 4.96
N TYR A 384 0.00 -16.81 3.70
CA TYR A 384 1.00 -17.77 3.23
C TYR A 384 1.35 -17.57 1.76
N TRP A 385 2.58 -17.96 1.40
CA TRP A 385 2.99 -18.29 0.04
C TRP A 385 3.02 -19.82 -0.12
N ALA A 386 2.79 -20.36 -1.32
CA ALA A 386 2.83 -21.79 -1.56
C ALA A 386 3.35 -22.12 -2.96
N ASP A 387 3.96 -23.30 -3.11
CA ASP A 387 4.45 -23.83 -4.39
C ASP A 387 5.31 -22.83 -5.20
N LEU A 388 6.15 -22.05 -4.50
CA LEU A 388 7.06 -21.09 -5.12
C LEU A 388 8.08 -21.83 -5.99
N LYS A 389 8.27 -21.36 -7.23
CA LYS A 389 9.21 -21.92 -8.22
C LYS A 389 9.85 -20.80 -9.04
N LEU A 390 11.16 -20.93 -9.27
CA LEU A 390 11.91 -20.11 -10.23
C LEU A 390 12.11 -20.90 -11.52
N GLN A 391 11.97 -20.24 -12.67
CA GLN A 391 12.11 -20.86 -13.99
C GLN A 391 13.11 -20.09 -14.84
N SER A 392 14.07 -20.81 -15.41
CA SER A 392 14.92 -20.33 -16.50
C SER A 392 14.24 -20.58 -17.84
N SER A 393 14.63 -19.84 -18.87
CA SER A 393 14.31 -20.25 -20.24
C SER A 393 14.96 -21.61 -20.55
N PRO A 394 14.28 -22.48 -21.33
CA PRO A 394 14.81 -23.77 -21.76
C PRO A 394 16.02 -23.67 -22.71
#